data_AF-A0A941RAJ8-F1
#
_entry.id   AF-A0A941RAJ8-F1
#
_cell.length_a   1.000
_cell.length_b   1.000
_cell.length_c   1.000
_cell.angle_alpha   90.00
_cell.angle_beta   90.00
_cell.angle_gamma   90.00
#
_symmetry.space_group_name_H-M   'P 1'
#
loop_
_entity.id
_entity.type
_entity.pdbx_description
1 polymer ?
#
loop_
_entity_poly.entity_id
_entity_poly.type
_entity_poly.pdbx_seq_one_letter_code
_entity_poly.pdbx_strand_id
1 'polypeptide(L)'
;MSNQLALARYVQAATQHGEGIEQRDSEKANAAHDALINALNELMAEPEGEHAALLSVLGHENPRVQCWAATHLLKHEPDKALPVLRRLSALPGLIGFGAEMVIKEWNKGKLP
;
A
#
# COMPACT_ATOMS: atom_id res chain seq x y z
N MET A 1 11.03 -4.72 -18.10
CA MET A 1 12.02 -4.07 -17.20
C MET A 1 11.43 -2.85 -16.47
N SER A 2 10.54 -2.06 -17.09
CA SER A 2 9.89 -0.90 -16.47
C SER A 2 9.13 -1.23 -15.18
N ASN A 3 8.27 -2.25 -15.22
CA ASN A 3 7.40 -2.66 -14.12
C ASN A 3 8.16 -3.06 -12.83
N GLN A 4 9.29 -3.76 -12.95
CA GLN A 4 10.09 -4.17 -11.79
C GLN A 4 10.77 -2.99 -11.07
N LEU A 5 11.17 -1.96 -11.83
CA LEU A 5 11.75 -0.74 -11.27
C LEU A 5 10.68 0.11 -10.57
N ALA A 6 9.50 0.26 -11.19
CA ALA A 6 8.36 0.92 -10.57
C ALA A 6 7.93 0.20 -9.28
N LEU A 7 7.90 -1.13 -9.28
CA LEU A 7 7.59 -1.92 -8.08
C LEU A 7 8.63 -1.71 -6.96
N ALA A 8 9.92 -1.66 -7.30
CA ALA A 8 10.97 -1.39 -6.32
C ALA A 8 10.81 0.01 -5.70
N ARG A 9 10.50 1.04 -6.51
CA ARG A 9 10.21 2.40 -6.02
C ARG A 9 8.96 2.43 -5.15
N TYR A 10 7.91 1.70 -5.54
CA TYR A 10 6.69 1.56 -4.76
C TYR A 10 6.98 0.97 -3.37
N VAL A 11 7.72 -0.14 -3.30
CA VAL A 11 8.11 -0.80 -2.05
C VAL A 11 8.96 0.13 -1.17
N GLN A 12 9.93 0.83 -1.77
CA GLN A 12 10.78 1.79 -1.07
C GLN A 12 9.96 2.95 -0.49
N ALA A 13 9.09 3.56 -1.31
CA ALA A 13 8.27 4.68 -0.92
C ALA A 13 7.26 4.30 0.19
N ALA A 14 6.63 3.12 0.10
CA ALA A 14 5.74 2.61 1.14
C ALA A 14 6.47 2.40 2.48
N THR A 15 7.72 1.92 2.41
CA THR A 15 8.59 1.76 3.58
C THR A 15 8.95 3.11 4.19
N GLN A 16 9.44 4.05 3.37
CA GLN A 16 9.85 5.38 3.81
C GLN A 16 8.69 6.20 4.38
N HIS A 17 7.48 6.03 3.82
CA HIS A 17 6.28 6.65 4.38
C HIS A 17 6.03 6.14 5.81
N GLY A 18 6.12 4.82 6.03
CA GLY A 18 6.00 4.24 7.36
C GLY A 18 7.02 4.79 8.35
N GLU A 19 8.29 4.90 7.92
CA GLU A 19 9.36 5.48 8.74
C GLU A 19 9.11 6.95 9.06
N GLY A 20 8.66 7.76 8.09
CA GLY A 20 8.33 9.17 8.30
C GLY A 20 7.22 9.35 9.34
N ILE A 21 6.17 8.53 9.27
CA ILE A 21 5.09 8.51 10.27
C ILE A 21 5.64 8.16 11.67
N GLU A 22 6.50 7.14 11.78
CA GLU A 22 7.07 6.71 13.05
C GLU A 22 8.01 7.75 13.66
N GLN A 23 8.77 8.43 12.81
CA GLN A 23 9.71 9.51 13.18
C GLN A 23 9.01 10.84 13.42
N ARG A 24 7.70 10.94 13.15
CA ARG A 24 6.93 12.20 13.13
C ARG A 24 7.52 13.24 12.17
N ASP A 25 8.16 12.77 11.11
CA ASP A 25 8.71 13.58 10.04
C ASP A 25 7.68 13.66 8.90
N SER A 26 6.87 14.72 8.94
CA SER A 26 5.82 14.95 7.96
C SER A 26 6.35 15.24 6.56
N GLU A 27 7.53 15.86 6.45
CA GLU A 27 8.13 16.15 5.14
C GLU A 27 8.54 14.85 4.46
N LYS A 28 9.23 13.96 5.18
CA LYS A 28 9.59 12.63 4.70
C LYS A 28 8.35 11.79 4.36
N ALA A 29 7.33 11.79 5.23
CA ALA A 29 6.11 11.04 4.98
C ALA A 29 5.39 11.51 3.71
N ASN A 30 5.25 12.83 3.52
CA ASN A 30 4.59 13.40 2.36
C ASN A 30 5.38 13.15 1.06
N ALA A 31 6.71 13.36 1.08
CA ALA A 31 7.54 13.08 -0.08
C ALA A 31 7.49 11.59 -0.49
N ALA A 32 7.48 10.69 0.50
CA ALA A 32 7.33 9.26 0.26
C ALA A 32 5.92 8.92 -0.25
N HIS A 33 4.87 9.61 0.20
CA HIS A 33 3.53 9.45 -0.35
C HIS A 33 3.49 9.82 -1.84
N ASP A 34 4.03 10.97 -2.21
CA ASP A 34 4.06 11.42 -3.61
C ASP A 34 4.84 10.43 -4.49
N ALA A 35 5.98 9.95 -4.01
CA ALA A 35 6.76 8.93 -4.70
C ALA A 35 5.99 7.61 -4.87
N LEU A 36 5.22 7.20 -3.85
CA LEU A 36 4.39 6.00 -3.87
C LEU A 36 3.29 6.10 -4.93
N ILE A 37 2.60 7.24 -5.01
CA ILE A 37 1.53 7.47 -5.99
C ILE A 37 2.10 7.52 -7.41
N ASN A 38 3.26 8.16 -7.61
CA ASN A 38 3.91 8.15 -8.93
C ASN A 38 4.29 6.73 -9.37
N ALA A 39 4.90 5.94 -8.48
CA ALA A 39 5.23 4.55 -8.77
C ALA A 39 3.99 3.68 -9.03
N LEU A 40 2.90 3.90 -8.28
CA LEU A 40 1.62 3.25 -8.54
C LEU A 40 1.11 3.57 -9.95
N ASN A 41 1.11 4.84 -10.35
CA ASN A 41 0.66 5.24 -11.68
C ASN A 41 1.51 4.61 -12.79
N GLU A 42 2.82 4.48 -12.59
CA GLU A 42 3.71 3.76 -13.52
C GLU A 42 3.34 2.27 -13.62
N LEU A 43 3.05 1.61 -12.48
CA LEU A 43 2.63 0.20 -12.45
C LEU A 43 1.28 -0.02 -13.15
N MET A 44 0.34 0.91 -12.96
CA MET A 44 -1.01 0.86 -13.51
C MET A 44 -1.09 1.33 -14.97
N ALA A 45 0.01 1.81 -15.57
CA ALA A 45 0.03 2.23 -16.97
C ALA A 45 0.15 1.06 -17.96
N GLU A 46 0.48 -0.14 -17.49
CA GLU A 46 0.64 -1.34 -18.32
C GLU A 46 -0.60 -2.25 -18.24
N PRO A 47 -1.48 -2.28 -19.26
CA PRO A 47 -2.81 -2.93 -19.20
C PRO A 47 -2.81 -4.44 -18.91
N GLU A 48 -1.69 -5.13 -19.08
CA GLU A 48 -1.57 -6.58 -18.87
C GLU A 48 -0.98 -6.96 -17.50
N GLY A 49 -0.53 -5.97 -16.70
CA GLY A 49 0.23 -6.20 -15.47
C GLY A 49 -0.16 -5.36 -14.26
N GLU A 50 -1.17 -4.48 -14.40
CA GLU A 50 -1.54 -3.44 -13.42
C GLU A 50 -1.66 -3.98 -11.98
N HIS A 51 -2.31 -5.14 -11.80
CA HIS A 51 -2.49 -5.74 -10.47
C HIS A 51 -1.45 -6.79 -10.12
N ALA A 52 -0.82 -7.45 -11.10
CA ALA A 52 0.09 -8.57 -10.85
C ALA A 52 1.29 -8.14 -9.98
N ALA A 53 1.83 -6.95 -10.25
CA ALA A 53 2.93 -6.38 -9.47
C ALA A 53 2.52 -6.13 -8.00
N LEU A 54 1.38 -5.50 -7.76
CA LEU A 54 0.87 -5.24 -6.41
C LEU A 54 0.49 -6.52 -5.67
N LEU A 55 -0.09 -7.50 -6.38
CA LEU A 55 -0.42 -8.81 -5.82
C LEU A 55 0.83 -9.53 -5.31
N SER A 56 1.96 -9.39 -6.02
CA SER A 56 3.23 -10.03 -5.62
C SER A 56 3.78 -9.51 -4.27
N VAL A 57 3.38 -8.30 -3.85
CA VAL A 57 3.87 -7.67 -2.61
C VAL A 57 2.84 -7.69 -1.46
N LEU A 58 1.68 -8.33 -1.64
CA LEU A 58 0.74 -8.59 -0.54
C LEU A 58 1.34 -9.45 0.58
N GLY A 59 2.36 -10.26 0.25
CA GLY A 59 3.12 -11.08 1.19
C GLY A 59 4.48 -10.49 1.60
N HIS A 60 4.77 -9.23 1.25
CA HIS A 60 6.07 -8.60 1.51
C HIS A 60 6.43 -8.57 3.00
N GLU A 61 7.70 -8.70 3.37
CA GLU A 61 8.12 -8.76 4.78
C GLU A 61 7.74 -7.52 5.61
N ASN A 62 7.74 -6.34 4.97
CA ASN A 62 7.34 -5.08 5.59
C ASN A 62 5.80 -4.91 5.63
N PRO A 63 5.17 -4.83 6.81
CA PRO A 63 3.73 -4.62 6.95
C PRO A 63 3.20 -3.33 6.30
N ARG A 64 4.03 -2.28 6.24
CA ARG A 64 3.66 -1.00 5.59
C ARG A 64 3.43 -1.18 4.10
N VAL A 65 4.29 -1.97 3.46
CA VAL A 65 4.17 -2.31 2.03
C VAL A 65 2.90 -3.12 1.79
N GLN A 66 2.65 -4.14 2.62
CA GLN A 66 1.42 -4.94 2.53
C GLN A 66 0.16 -4.06 2.68
N CYS A 67 0.15 -3.12 3.63
CA CYS A 67 -0.99 -2.26 3.89
C CYS A 67 -1.32 -1.37 2.69
N TRP A 68 -0.30 -0.73 2.09
CA TRP A 68 -0.48 0.11 0.90
C TRP A 68 -0.94 -0.72 -0.30
N ALA A 69 -0.29 -1.86 -0.56
CA ALA A 69 -0.65 -2.72 -1.68
C ALA A 69 -2.08 -3.23 -1.57
N ALA A 70 -2.47 -3.70 -0.37
CA ALA A 70 -3.83 -4.16 -0.13
C ALA A 70 -4.84 -3.02 -0.26
N THR A 71 -4.53 -1.81 0.22
CA THR A 71 -5.40 -0.63 0.08
C THR A 71 -5.67 -0.31 -1.40
N HIS A 72 -4.62 -0.27 -2.24
CA HIS A 72 -4.78 0.03 -3.66
C HIS A 72 -5.46 -1.10 -4.46
N LEU A 73 -5.39 -2.34 -3.96
CA LEU A 73 -6.05 -3.48 -4.58
C LEU A 73 -7.51 -3.67 -4.16
N LEU A 74 -8.03 -2.95 -3.16
CA LEU A 74 -9.38 -3.15 -2.63
C LEU A 74 -10.47 -3.12 -3.70
N LYS A 75 -10.38 -2.20 -4.65
CA LYS A 75 -11.39 -2.02 -5.71
C LYS A 75 -11.41 -3.18 -6.71
N HIS A 76 -10.25 -3.75 -7.00
CA HIS A 76 -10.08 -4.69 -8.11
C HIS A 76 -9.96 -6.14 -7.64
N GLU A 77 -9.38 -6.35 -6.47
CA GLU A 77 -9.05 -7.66 -5.90
C GLU A 77 -9.43 -7.71 -4.41
N PRO A 78 -10.68 -7.37 -4.02
CA PRO A 78 -11.09 -7.29 -2.61
C PRO A 78 -10.89 -8.61 -1.86
N ASP A 79 -11.12 -9.74 -2.53
CA ASP A 79 -10.97 -11.08 -1.96
C ASP A 79 -9.53 -11.40 -1.55
N LYS A 80 -8.54 -10.75 -2.18
CA LYS A 80 -7.11 -10.90 -1.85
C LYS A 80 -6.64 -9.80 -0.90
N ALA A 81 -7.14 -8.58 -1.05
CA ALA A 81 -6.75 -7.42 -0.25
C ALA A 81 -7.32 -7.45 1.19
N LEU A 82 -8.61 -7.73 1.36
CA LEU A 82 -9.27 -7.68 2.66
C LEU A 82 -8.67 -8.66 3.69
N PRO A 83 -8.32 -9.91 3.35
CA PRO A 83 -7.65 -10.80 4.30
C PRO A 83 -6.34 -10.23 4.84
N VAL A 84 -5.54 -9.58 3.98
CA VAL A 84 -4.27 -8.95 4.36
C VAL A 84 -4.53 -7.79 5.33
N LEU A 85 -5.45 -6.88 4.99
CA LEU A 85 -5.83 -5.76 5.86
C LEU A 85 -6.37 -6.24 7.21
N ARG A 86 -7.20 -7.29 7.25
CA ARG A 86 -7.71 -7.86 8.50
C ARG A 86 -6.60 -8.42 9.37
N ARG A 87 -5.65 -9.16 8.77
CA ARG A 87 -4.47 -9.65 9.49
C ARG A 87 -3.65 -8.49 10.06
N LEU A 88 -3.39 -7.46 9.26
CA LEU A 88 -2.64 -6.28 9.68
C LEU A 88 -3.37 -5.51 10.79
N SER A 89 -4.70 -5.41 10.75
CA SER A 89 -5.48 -4.72 11.78
C SER A 89 -5.38 -5.35 13.17
N ALA A 90 -4.94 -6.61 13.26
CA ALA A 90 -4.70 -7.28 14.54
C ALA A 90 -3.33 -6.93 15.15
N LEU A 91 -2.44 -6.25 14.41
CA LEU A 91 -1.14 -5.83 14.92
C LEU A 91 -1.26 -4.61 15.84
N PRO A 92 -0.40 -4.49 16.87
CA PRO A 92 -0.39 -3.30 17.70
C PRO A 92 0.15 -2.07 16.95
N GLY A 93 -0.17 -0.89 17.48
CA GLY A 93 0.40 0.38 17.03
C GLY A 93 -0.20 0.91 15.72
N LEU A 94 0.55 1.81 15.07
CA LEU A 94 0.06 2.61 13.94
C LEU A 94 -0.25 1.77 12.70
N ILE A 95 0.38 0.60 12.54
CA ILE A 95 0.09 -0.28 11.40
C ILE A 95 -1.30 -0.91 11.52
N GLY A 96 -1.65 -1.47 12.68
CA GLY A 96 -2.96 -2.08 12.86
C GLY A 96 -4.07 -1.06 12.86
N PHE A 97 -3.85 0.10 13.50
CA PHE A 97 -4.77 1.23 13.43
C PHE A 97 -5.01 1.68 11.98
N GLY A 98 -3.95 1.83 11.18
CA GLY A 98 -4.06 2.22 9.77
C GLY A 98 -4.89 1.21 8.96
N ALA A 99 -4.61 -0.08 9.09
CA ALA A 99 -5.34 -1.12 8.40
C ALA A 99 -6.83 -1.19 8.82
N GLU A 100 -7.12 -1.01 10.11
CA GLU A 100 -8.49 -0.93 10.62
C GLU A 100 -9.25 0.26 10.00
N MET A 101 -8.60 1.44 9.93
CA MET A 101 -9.19 2.63 9.32
C MET A 101 -9.48 2.44 7.83
N VAL A 102 -8.58 1.79 7.08
CA VAL A 102 -8.82 1.44 5.68
C VAL A 102 -10.05 0.54 5.54
N ILE A 103 -10.18 -0.52 6.34
CA ILE A 103 -11.35 -1.41 6.31
C ILE A 103 -12.64 -0.63 6.63
N LYS A 104 -12.62 0.26 7.63
CA LYS A 104 -13.77 1.07 8.00
C LYS A 104 -14.22 1.99 6.87
N GLU A 105 -13.30 2.68 6.21
CA GLU A 105 -13.63 3.59 5.11
C GLU A 105 -14.06 2.83 3.84
N TRP A 106 -13.47 1.65 3.58
CA TRP A 106 -13.94 0.74 2.53
C TRP A 106 -15.40 0.32 2.73
N ASN A 107 -15.76 -0.13 3.94
CA ASN A 107 -17.13 -0.54 4.25
C ASN A 107 -18.14 0.61 4.17
N LYS A 108 -17.69 1.87 4.29
CA LYS A 108 -18.52 3.07 4.09
C LYS A 108 -18.64 3.48 2.63
N GLY A 109 -17.98 2.79 1.70
CA GLY A 109 -17.92 3.16 0.28
C GLY A 109 -17.15 4.45 0.01
N LYS A 110 -16.21 4.82 0.91
CA LYS A 110 -15.43 6.08 0.82
C LYS A 110 -14.06 5.90 0.20
N LEU A 111 -13.61 4.66 0.02
CA LEU A 111 -12.43 4.37 -0.76
C LEU A 111 -12.87 4.07 -2.21
N PRO A 112 -12.18 4.65 -3.21
CA PRO A 112 -12.57 4.61 -4.61
C PRO A 112 -12.57 3.22 -5.22
#